data_AF-A0A0A7GHJ1-F1
#
_entry.id   AF-A0A0A7GHJ1-F1
#
_cell.length_a   1.000
_cell.length_b   1.000
_cell.length_c   1.000
_cell.angle_alpha   90.00
_cell.angle_beta   90.00
_cell.angle_gamma   90.00
#
_symmetry.space_group_name_H-M   'P 1'
#
loop_
_entity.id
_entity.type
_entity.pdbx_description
1 polymer ?
#
loop_
_entity_poly.entity_id
_entity_poly.type
_entity_poly.pdbx_seq_one_letter_code
_entity_poly.pdbx_strand_id
1 'polypeptide(L)' 'MPQHKQNAGKKYLAGMVDFGILGRREAYLFKNEKREKDTQPAFRLVIREGDTWKEVGAFWVREVKQKEPEEEVFDMTG' A
#
# COMPACT_ATOMS: atom_id res chain seq x y z
N MET A 1 19.65 19.58 -26.43
CA MET A 1 19.70 19.56 -24.95
C MET A 1 18.57 18.66 -24.47
N PRO A 2 18.81 17.46 -23.91
CA PRO A 2 17.73 16.63 -23.43
C PRO A 2 17.26 17.11 -22.06
N GLN A 3 15.96 17.33 -21.95
CA GLN A 3 15.25 17.78 -20.75
C GLN A 3 15.41 16.77 -19.61
N HIS A 4 15.99 17.21 -18.49
CA HIS A 4 15.86 16.51 -17.22
C HIS A 4 14.40 16.58 -16.75
N LYS A 5 13.61 15.54 -17.09
CA LYS A 5 12.37 15.24 -16.35
C LYS A 5 12.77 14.94 -14.90
N GLN A 6 12.49 15.88 -14.01
CA GLN A 6 12.55 15.66 -12.56
C GLN A 6 11.64 14.47 -12.24
N ASN A 7 12.23 13.31 -11.98
CA ASN A 7 11.52 12.21 -11.34
C ASN A 7 11.18 12.69 -9.93
N ALA A 8 9.99 13.28 -9.75
CA ALA A 8 9.43 13.53 -8.44
C ALA A 8 9.55 12.23 -7.64
N GLY A 9 10.33 12.25 -6.57
CA GLY A 9 10.72 11.04 -5.83
C GLY A 9 9.47 10.24 -5.47
N LYS A 10 9.37 9.02 -6.01
CA LYS A 10 8.25 8.12 -5.71
C LYS A 10 8.20 7.90 -4.21
N LYS A 11 7.07 8.20 -3.58
CA LYS A 11 6.88 7.95 -2.15
C LYS A 11 6.76 6.43 -1.92
N TYR A 12 7.59 5.91 -1.03
CA TYR A 12 7.57 4.52 -0.61
C TYR A 12 7.62 4.45 0.91
N LEU A 13 7.08 3.37 1.47
CA LEU A 13 7.28 3.02 2.88
C LEU A 13 8.41 2.00 2.95
N ALA A 14 9.31 2.16 3.90
CA ALA A 14 10.40 1.22 4.16
C ALA A 14 10.34 0.76 5.62
N GLY A 15 10.65 -0.51 5.87
CA GLY A 15 10.69 -1.04 7.21
C GLY A 15 11.16 -2.48 7.26
N MET A 16 11.36 -2.98 8.48
CA MET A 16 11.69 -4.39 8.70
C MET A 16 10.40 -5.21 8.75
N VAL A 17 10.32 -6.24 7.91
CA VAL A 17 9.22 -7.20 7.90
C VAL A 17 9.76 -8.56 8.29
N ASP A 18 9.07 -9.23 9.21
CA ASP A 18 9.38 -10.60 9.61
C ASP A 18 8.64 -11.58 8.68
N PHE A 19 9.38 -12.34 7.89
CA PHE A 19 8.84 -13.34 6.98
C PHE A 19 8.81 -14.75 7.62
N GLY A 20 8.87 -14.84 8.95
CA GLY A 20 8.83 -16.10 9.68
C GLY A 20 10.09 -16.93 9.44
N ILE A 21 9.95 -18.10 8.82
CA ILE A 21 11.09 -19.02 8.55
C ILE A 21 12.17 -18.39 7.65
N LEU A 22 11.82 -17.35 6.89
CA LEU A 22 12.75 -16.63 6.01
C LEU A 22 13.48 -15.47 6.72
N GLY A 23 13.18 -15.25 7.99
CA GLY A 23 13.77 -14.23 8.84
C GLY A 23 13.25 -12.81 8.57
N ARG A 24 13.86 -11.85 9.27
CA ARG A 24 13.56 -10.42 9.12
C ARG A 24 14.33 -9.84 7.95
N ARG A 25 13.62 -9.07 7.12
CA ARG A 25 14.21 -8.41 5.95
C ARG A 25 13.74 -6.97 5.86
N GLU A 26 14.61 -6.14 5.30
CA GLU A 26 14.24 -4.79 4.92
C GLU A 26 13.35 -4.86 3.68
N ALA A 27 12.14 -4.34 3.81
CA ALA A 27 11.12 -4.37 2.79
C ALA A 27 10.65 -2.95 2.48
N TYR A 28 10.26 -2.77 1.22
CA TYR A 28 9.90 -1.50 0.63
C TYR A 28 8.56 -1.66 -0.07
N LEU A 29 7.59 -0.85 0.34
CA LEU A 29 6.23 -0.87 -0.19
C LEU A 29 6.03 0.35 -1.08
N PHE A 30 5.78 0.11 -2.36
CA PHE A 30 5.57 1.13 -3.37
C PHE A 30 4.10 1.23 -3.74
N LYS A 31 3.55 2.45 -3.76
CA LYS A 31 2.20 2.70 -4.27
C LYS A 31 2.19 2.44 -5.78
N ASN A 32 1.19 1.70 -6.26
CA ASN A 32 0.98 1.51 -7.68
C ASN A 32 0.31 2.75 -8.28
N GLU A 33 1.14 3.68 -8.79
CA GLU A 33 0.65 4.94 -9.39
C GLU A 33 -0.15 4.73 -10.68
N LYS A 34 0.04 3.59 -11.35
CA LYS A 34 -0.67 3.22 -12.59
C LYS A 34 -1.87 2.30 -12.32
N ARG A 35 -2.39 2.28 -11.09
CA ARG A 35 -3.61 1.52 -10.77
C ARG A 35 -4.79 2.21 -11.44
N GLU A 36 -5.35 1.56 -12.46
CA GLU A 36 -6.54 2.01 -13.20
C GLU A 36 -7.78 1.19 -12.84
N LYS A 37 -7.59 -0.06 -12.39
CA LYS A 37 -8.67 -1.02 -12.10
C LYS A 37 -8.50 -1.64 -10.72
N ASP A 38 -9.60 -2.07 -10.12
CA ASP A 38 -9.58 -2.75 -8.81
C ASP A 38 -8.99 -4.17 -8.85
N THR A 39 -8.83 -4.74 -10.04
CA THR A 39 -8.10 -5.99 -10.24
C THR A 39 -6.59 -5.81 -10.10
N GLN A 40 -6.08 -4.58 -10.16
CA GLN A 40 -4.65 -4.28 -10.01
C GLN A 40 -4.31 -3.95 -8.55
N PRO A 41 -3.11 -4.31 -8.09
CA PRO A 41 -2.72 -4.08 -6.71
C PRO A 41 -2.57 -2.59 -6.42
N ALA A 42 -2.93 -2.20 -5.19
CA ALA A 42 -2.73 -0.86 -4.65
C ALA A 42 -1.27 -0.59 -4.33
N PHE A 43 -0.56 -1.61 -3.82
CA PHE A 43 0.85 -1.51 -3.48
C PHE A 43 1.61 -2.77 -3.89
N ARG A 44 2.91 -2.62 -4.14
CA ARG A 44 3.86 -3.71 -4.40
C ARG A 44 4.95 -3.73 -3.34
N LEU A 45 5.24 -4.90 -2.81
CA LEU A 45 6.26 -5.13 -1.80
C LEU A 45 7.51 -5.70 -2.45
N VAL A 46 8.62 -5.04 -2.19
CA VAL A 46 9.92 -5.37 -2.74
C VAL A 46 10.89 -5.52 -1.57
N ILE A 47 11.78 -6.50 -1.63
CA ILE A 47 12.90 -6.65 -0.70
C ILE A 47 14.22 -6.48 -1.42
N ARG A 48 15.27 -6.16 -0.67
CA ARG A 48 16.63 -6.17 -1.17
C ARG A 48 17.31 -7.49 -0.80
N GLU A 49 17.71 -8.26 -1.80
CA GLU A 49 18.55 -9.47 -1.65
C GLU A 49 19.93 -9.15 -2.23
N GLY A 50 20.89 -8.82 -1.36
CA GLY A 50 22.22 -8.34 -1.77
C GLY A 50 22.14 -7.05 -2.58
N ASP A 51 22.56 -7.12 -3.85
CA ASP A 51 22.51 -6.00 -4.79
C ASP A 51 21.26 -6.01 -5.69
N THR A 52 20.37 -6.98 -5.49
CA THR A 52 19.16 -7.14 -6.31
C THR A 52 17.90 -6.72 -5.59
N TRP A 53 16.98 -6.11 -6.33
CA TRP A 53 15.63 -5.81 -5.89
C TRP A 53 14.69 -6.91 -6.35
N LYS A 54 13.88 -7.44 -5.43
CA LYS A 54 12.96 -8.55 -5.72
C LYS A 54 11.57 -8.22 -5.24
N GLU A 55 10.60 -8.23 -6.16
CA GLU A 55 9.18 -8.15 -5.82
C GLU A 55 8.74 -9.46 -5.18
N VAL A 56 8.16 -9.39 -3.98
CA VAL A 56 7.78 -10.56 -3.17
C VAL A 56 6.32 -10.56 -2.75
N GLY A 57 5.58 -9.50 -3.03
CA GLY A 57 4.16 -9.43 -2.69
C GLY A 57 3.45 -8.24 -3.33
N ALA A 58 2.13 -8.33 -3.33
CA ALA A 58 1.24 -7.30 -3.84
C ALA A 58 0.01 -7.19 -2.93
N PHE A 59 -0.44 -5.96 -2.71
CA PHE A 59 -1.51 -5.64 -1.75
C PHE A 59 -2.70 -5.04 -2.49
N TRP A 60 -3.87 -5.65 -2.32
CA TRP A 60 -5.15 -5.08 -2.72
C TRP A 60 -5.82 -4.50 -1.50
N VAL A 61 -5.79 -3.17 -1.38
CA VAL A 61 -6.43 -2.47 -0.28
C VAL A 61 -7.84 -2.10 -0.72
N ARG A 62 -8.83 -2.55 0.06
CA ARG A 62 -10.22 -2.11 -0.03
C ARG A 62 -10.48 -1.15 1.12
N GLU A 63 -10.85 0.09 0.81
CA GLU A 63 -11.31 1.03 1.83
C GLU A 63 -12.74 0.66 2.21
N VAL A 64 -12.90 0.11 3.42
CA VAL A 64 -14.24 -0.07 4.00
C VAL A 64 -14.59 1.26 4.65
N LYS A 65 -15.45 2.05 4.00
CA LYS A 65 -16.09 3.18 4.68
C LYS A 65 -16.94 2.60 5.81
N GLN A 66 -16.55 2.83 7.06
CA GLN A 66 -17.41 2.54 8.19
C GLN A 66 -18.72 3.30 7.97
N LYS A 67 -19.86 2.60 7.97
CA LYS A 67 -21.16 3.25 8.07
C LYS A 67 -21.16 3.98 9.41
N GLU A 68 -21.35 5.30 9.37
CA GLU A 68 -21.67 6.06 10.57
C GLU A 68 -22.88 5.39 11.23
N PRO A 69 -22.88 5.19 12.56
CA PRO A 69 -24.03 4.64 13.24
C PRO A 69 -25.21 5.58 12.99
N GLU A 70 -26.25 5.08 12.32
CA GLU A 70 -27.53 5.78 12.23
C GLU A 70 -28.00 5.99 13.68
N GLU A 71 -28.01 7.24 14.14
CA GLU A 71 -28.64 7.61 15.40
C GLU A 71 -30.11 7.17 15.32
N GLU A 72 -30.46 6.09 16.01
CA GLU A 72 -31.85 5.73 16.25
C GLU A 72 -32.47 6.85 17.09
N VAL A 73 -33.14 7.79 16.41
CA VAL A 73 -34.00 8.78 17.06
C VAL A 73 -35.17 8.02 17.68
N PHE A 74 -35.03 7.69 18.96
CA PHE A 74 -36.13 7.20 19.79
C PHE A 74 -37.14 8.34 19.94
N ASP A 75 -38.22 8.31 19.15
CA ASP A 75 -39.33 9.24 19.28
C ASP A 75 -40.10 8.89 20.57
N MET A 76 -39.74 9.55 21.68
CA MET A 76 -40.49 9.52 22.94
C MET A 76 -41.51 10.67 22.98
N THR A 77 -42.44 10.66 22.05
CA THR A 77 -43.74 11.35 22.19
C THR A 77 -44.79 10.23 22.20
N GLY A 78 -45.36 9.83 23.34
CA GLY A 78 -46.02 10.62 24.36
C GLY A 78 -47.50 10.31 24.27
#